data_AF-A0A7V9N3P1-F1
#
_entry.id   AF-A0A7V9N3P1-F1
#
_cell.length_a   1.000
_cell.length_b   1.000
_cell.length_c   1.000
_cell.angle_alpha   90.00
_cell.angle_beta   90.00
_cell.angle_gamma   90.00
#
_symmetry.space_group_name_H-M   'P 1'
#
loop_
_entity.id
_entity.type
_entity.pdbx_description
1 polymer ?
#
loop_
_entity_poly.entity_id
_entity_poly.type
_entity_poly.pdbx_seq_one_letter_code
_entity_poly.pdbx_strand_id
1 'polypeptide(L)'
;MNEKIRYESIQEPRDDEERELMNPGNWDWEHPIEGVTVHEPSVTIRFTRQEYMALWRSAPAQGLSTMEFTKQAALALRPQEASR
;
A
#
# COMPACT_ATOMS: atom_id res chain seq x y z
N MET A 1 -38.39 2.18 9.76
CA MET A 1 -38.09 3.30 8.86
C MET A 1 -36.76 3.01 8.20
N ASN A 2 -36.75 2.75 6.88
CA ASN A 2 -35.54 2.39 6.14
C ASN A 2 -34.86 3.69 5.70
N GLU A 3 -33.95 4.20 6.54
CA GLU A 3 -33.17 5.40 6.21
C GLU A 3 -32.19 5.02 5.10
N LYS A 4 -32.40 5.57 3.90
CA LYS A 4 -31.50 5.35 2.77
C LYS A 4 -30.20 6.09 3.06
N ILE A 5 -29.15 5.35 3.44
CA ILE A 5 -27.80 5.89 3.58
C ILE A 5 -27.40 6.47 2.22
N ARG A 6 -27.40 7.80 2.09
CA ARG A 6 -26.83 8.49 0.93
C ARG A 6 -25.33 8.54 1.12
N TYR A 7 -24.60 7.86 0.25
CA TYR A 7 -23.18 8.10 0.08
C TYR A 7 -23.02 9.46 -0.58
N GLU A 8 -22.58 10.45 0.19
CA GLU A 8 -22.11 11.72 -0.34
C GLU A 8 -20.59 11.63 -0.49
N SER A 9 -20.07 12.14 -1.61
CA SER A 9 -18.63 12.18 -1.86
C SER A 9 -17.97 13.13 -0.86
N ILE A 10 -16.92 12.66 -0.19
CA ILE A 10 -16.06 13.52 0.65
C ILE A 10 -15.05 14.32 -0.17
N GLN A 11 -15.03 14.12 -1.50
CA GLN A 11 -14.07 14.73 -2.40
C GLN A 11 -14.62 16.06 -2.90
N GLU A 12 -13.80 17.11 -2.84
CA GLU A 12 -14.15 18.42 -3.38
C GLU A 12 -14.49 18.31 -4.88
N PRO A 13 -15.41 19.15 -5.39
CA PRO A 13 -15.67 19.21 -6.82
C PRO A 13 -14.37 19.57 -7.56
N ARG A 14 -13.95 18.69 -8.46
CA ARG A 14 -12.78 18.92 -9.31
C ARG A 14 -13.00 20.17 -10.17
N ASP A 15 -11.95 20.98 -10.30
CA ASP A 15 -11.97 22.08 -11.25
C ASP A 15 -11.92 21.57 -12.70
N ASP A 16 -12.08 22.47 -13.67
CA ASP A 16 -12.17 22.08 -15.07
C ASP A 16 -10.86 21.45 -15.60
N GLU A 17 -9.71 21.81 -15.05
CA GLU A 17 -8.41 21.24 -15.40
C GLU A 17 -8.27 19.80 -14.85
N GLU A 18 -8.62 19.58 -13.59
CA GLU A 18 -8.63 18.26 -12.97
C GLU A 18 -9.65 17.31 -13.62
N ARG A 19 -10.80 17.83 -14.08
CA ARG A 19 -11.81 17.02 -14.77
C ARG A 19 -11.32 16.54 -16.13
N GLU A 20 -10.63 17.40 -16.86
CA GLU A 20 -10.00 17.07 -18.13
C GLU A 20 -8.85 16.08 -17.95
N LEU A 21 -8.00 16.32 -16.95
CA LEU A 21 -6.89 15.43 -16.60
C LEU A 21 -7.36 14.05 -16.15
N MET A 22 -8.57 13.93 -15.59
CA MET A 22 -9.12 12.67 -15.11
C MET A 22 -10.04 11.99 -16.12
N ASN A 23 -10.16 12.52 -17.34
CA ASN A 23 -10.93 11.92 -18.41
C ASN A 23 -10.11 10.83 -19.12
N PRO A 24 -10.45 9.54 -18.96
CA PRO A 24 -9.68 8.44 -19.55
C PRO A 24 -9.68 8.47 -21.09
N GLY A 25 -10.67 9.10 -21.71
CA GLY A 25 -10.75 9.25 -23.17
C GLY A 25 -9.70 10.20 -23.75
N ASN A 26 -9.10 11.06 -22.92
CA ASN A 26 -8.10 12.03 -23.32
C ASN A 26 -6.67 11.60 -22.95
N TRP A 27 -6.52 10.42 -22.34
CA TRP A 27 -5.20 9.88 -22.00
C TRP A 27 -4.56 9.24 -23.22
N ASP A 28 -3.27 9.53 -23.43
CA ASP A 28 -2.46 8.85 -24.44
C ASP A 28 -2.11 7.44 -23.94
N TRP A 29 -2.97 6.48 -24.28
CA TRP A 29 -2.78 5.06 -23.98
C TRP A 29 -1.72 4.39 -24.86
N GLU A 30 -1.40 4.98 -26.01
CA GLU A 30 -0.47 4.41 -26.99
C GLU A 30 0.99 4.70 -26.59
N HIS A 31 1.23 5.80 -25.88
CA HIS A 31 2.57 6.19 -25.39
C HIS A 31 2.58 6.45 -23.87
N PRO A 32 2.43 5.40 -23.05
CA PRO A 32 2.48 5.56 -21.60
C PRO A 32 3.87 6.03 -21.17
N ILE A 33 3.90 7.06 -20.32
CA ILE A 33 5.13 7.51 -19.66
C ILE A 33 5.27 6.70 -18.38
N GLU A 34 6.45 6.11 -18.17
CA GLU A 34 6.75 5.42 -16.92
C GLU A 34 6.80 6.43 -15.77
N GLY A 35 5.85 6.31 -14.84
CA GLY A 35 5.83 7.11 -13.63
C GLY A 35 6.98 6.71 -12.71
N VAL A 36 7.84 7.66 -12.34
CA VAL A 36 8.85 7.43 -11.32
C VAL A 36 8.18 7.53 -9.95
N THR A 37 8.24 6.46 -9.16
CA THR A 37 7.78 6.49 -7.78
C THR A 37 8.67 7.45 -6.98
N VAL A 38 8.13 8.60 -6.59
CA VAL A 38 8.88 9.66 -5.88
C VAL A 38 9.30 9.24 -4.46
N HIS A 39 8.75 8.13 -3.95
CA HIS A 39 9.09 7.60 -2.63
C HIS A 39 8.87 6.09 -2.56
N GLU A 40 9.77 5.35 -1.91
CA GLU A 40 9.50 3.95 -1.57
C GLU A 40 8.36 3.89 -0.54
N PRO A 41 7.27 3.14 -0.79
CA PRO A 41 6.20 3.01 0.21
C PRO A 41 6.80 2.42 1.49
N SER A 42 6.77 3.19 2.58
CA SER A 42 7.27 2.76 3.87
C SER A 42 6.12 2.47 4.82
N VAL A 43 6.24 1.39 5.58
CA VAL A 43 5.29 1.04 6.65
C VAL A 43 6.02 1.04 7.97
N THR A 44 5.46 1.75 8.95
CA THR A 44 6.00 1.75 10.32
C THR A 44 5.25 0.70 11.13
N ILE A 45 5.95 -0.37 11.50
CA ILE A 45 5.41 -1.43 12.36
C ILE A 45 5.99 -1.23 13.77
N ARG A 46 5.12 -1.19 14.78
CA ARG A 46 5.53 -1.08 16.17
C ARG A 46 5.71 -2.47 16.76
N PHE A 47 6.86 -2.69 17.39
CA PHE A 47 7.14 -3.88 18.17
C PHE A 47 7.34 -3.50 19.63
N THR A 48 6.94 -4.39 20.53
CA THR A 48 7.45 -4.38 21.89
C THR A 48 8.94 -4.73 21.89
N ARG A 49 9.62 -4.39 22.98
CA ARG A 49 11.05 -4.73 23.15
C ARG A 49 11.30 -6.23 23.04
N GLN A 50 10.40 -7.07 23.56
CA GLN A 50 10.57 -8.52 23.53
C GLN A 50 10.46 -9.08 22.11
N GLU A 51 9.46 -8.63 21.34
CA GLU A 51 9.29 -9.02 19.93
C GLU A 51 10.49 -8.59 19.08
N TYR A 52 10.97 -7.36 19.27
CA TYR A 52 12.15 -6.88 18.55
C TYR A 52 13.39 -7.72 18.87
N MET A 53 13.60 -8.09 20.14
CA MET A 53 14.72 -8.95 20.54
C MET A 53 14.60 -10.36 19.96
N ALA A 54 13.39 -10.89 19.80
CA ALA A 54 13.18 -12.17 19.13
C ALA A 54 13.61 -12.09 17.66
N LEU A 55 13.15 -11.07 16.93
CA LEU A 55 13.54 -10.84 15.53
C LEU A 55 15.07 -10.67 15.39
N TRP A 56 15.68 -9.88 16.25
CA TRP A 56 17.12 -9.61 16.23
C TRP A 56 17.97 -10.88 16.50
N ARG A 57 17.46 -11.82 17.30
CA ARG A 57 18.13 -13.11 17.53
C ARG A 57 17.93 -14.11 16.39
N SER A 58 16.75 -14.08 15.75
CA SER A 58 16.41 -15.02 14.68
C SER A 58 17.05 -14.67 13.35
N ALA A 59 17.19 -13.39 13.02
CA ALA A 59 17.72 -12.95 11.73
C ALA A 59 19.17 -13.41 11.45
N PRO A 60 20.13 -13.32 12.40
CA PRO A 60 21.50 -13.82 12.19
C PRO A 60 21.58 -15.33 11.95
N ALA A 61 20.65 -16.11 12.52
CA ALA A 61 20.60 -17.56 12.28
C ALA A 61 20.27 -17.90 10.81
N GLN A 62 19.73 -16.95 10.06
CA GLN A 62 19.43 -17.07 8.63
C GLN A 62 20.41 -16.26 7.77
N GLY A 63 21.43 -15.63 8.36
CA GLY A 63 22.37 -14.76 7.66
C GLY A 63 21.75 -13.46 7.13
N LEU A 64 20.61 -13.04 7.68
CA LEU A 64 19.85 -11.88 7.22
C LEU A 64 19.94 -10.73 8.22
N SER A 65 19.75 -9.50 7.73
CA SER A 65 19.45 -8.37 8.62
C SER A 65 18.04 -8.51 9.20
N THR A 66 17.80 -7.90 10.37
CA THR A 66 16.46 -7.89 11.00
C THR A 66 15.38 -7.37 10.06
N MET A 67 15.71 -6.38 9.22
CA MET A 67 14.78 -5.77 8.28
C MET A 67 14.44 -6.70 7.11
N GLU A 68 15.43 -7.36 6.50
CA GLU A 68 15.20 -8.34 5.44
C GLU A 68 14.40 -9.54 5.96
N PHE A 69 14.76 -10.01 7.16
CA PHE A 69 14.04 -11.08 7.82
C PHE A 69 12.57 -10.72 8.05
N THR A 70 12.30 -9.50 8.53
CA THR A 70 10.93 -9.00 8.74
C THR A 70 10.16 -8.91 7.43
N LYS A 71 10.79 -8.40 6.35
CA LYS A 71 10.19 -8.33 5.02
C LYS A 71 9.84 -9.73 4.50
N GLN A 72 10.76 -10.68 4.59
CA GLN A 72 10.52 -12.05 4.13
C GLN A 72 9.40 -12.74 4.93
N ALA A 73 9.38 -12.58 6.25
CA ALA A 73 8.31 -13.11 7.08
C ALA A 73 6.93 -12.52 6.71
N ALA A 74 6.87 -11.21 6.47
CA ALA A 74 5.65 -10.54 6.03
C ALA A 74 5.18 -11.02 4.66
N LEU A 75 6.09 -11.25 3.71
CA LEU A 75 5.77 -11.77 2.37
C LEU A 75 5.38 -13.26 2.38
N ALA A 76 5.92 -14.04 3.31
CA ALA A 76 5.58 -15.46 3.47
C ALA A 76 4.15 -15.66 3.99
N LEU A 77 3.64 -14.70 4.77
CA LEU A 77 2.24 -14.60 5.15
C LEU A 77 1.42 -14.16 3.93
N ARG A 78 1.12 -15.11 3.03
CA ARG A 78 0.10 -14.87 2.01
C ARG A 78 -1.23 -14.63 2.72
N PRO A 79 -1.97 -13.56 2.41
CA PRO A 79 -3.36 -13.50 2.79
C PRO A 79 -4.09 -14.65 2.08
N GLN A 80 -4.45 -15.70 2.82
CA GLN A 80 -5.62 -16.49 2.46
C GLN A 80 -6.80 -15.55 2.69
N GLU A 81 -7.30 -14.92 1.62
CA GLU A 81 -8.71 -14.54 1.42
C GLU A 81 -8.84 -13.59 0.22
N ALA A 82 -8.97 -14.18 -0.97
CA ALA A 82 -9.65 -13.58 -2.12
C ALA A 82 -10.24 -14.73 -2.97
N SER A 83 -11.14 -15.49 -2.36
CA SER A 83 -12.07 -16.37 -3.07
C SER A 83 -13.37 -16.40 -2.29
N ARG A 84 -14.20 -15.40 -2.53
CA ARG A 84 -15.65 -15.47 -2.37
C ARG A 84 -16.32 -14.46 -3.28
#